data_AF-A0A941ZSI3-F1
#
_entry.id   AF-A0A941ZSI3-F1
#
_cell.length_a   1.000
_cell.length_b   1.000
_cell.length_c   1.000
_cell.angle_alpha   90.00
_cell.angle_beta   90.00
_cell.angle_gamma   90.00
#
_symmetry.space_group_name_H-M   'P 1'
#
loop_
_entity.id
_entity.type
_entity.pdbx_description
1 polymer ?
#
loop_
_entity_poly.entity_id
_entity_poly.type
_entity_poly.pdbx_seq_one_letter_code
_entity_poly.pdbx_strand_id
1 'polypeptide(L)' 'MKLGLIGLPQSGKSTIFSAIAGARGEEKASRSDQLITTVKVPDERVDFLTKVFKPKKSTFAHIEYLLPSQAP' A
#
# COMPACT_ATOMS: atom_id res chain seq x y z
N MET A 1 -3.07 9.69 -4.01
CA MET A 1 -4.47 9.44 -3.55
C MET A 1 -4.41 8.55 -2.32
N LYS A 2 -5.28 8.76 -1.33
CA LYS A 2 -5.32 7.98 -0.08
C LYS A 2 -6.54 7.05 -0.07
N LEU A 3 -6.32 5.78 0.25
CA LEU A 3 -7.35 4.74 0.33
C LEU A 3 -7.41 4.20 1.76
N GLY A 4 -8.59 4.25 2.39
CA GLY A 4 -8.80 3.72 3.73
C GLY A 4 -9.31 2.28 3.71
N LEU A 5 -8.72 1.40 4.51
CA LEU A 5 -9.27 0.06 4.77
C LEU A 5 -10.22 0.12 5.97
N ILE A 6 -11.52 -0.06 5.72
CA ILE A 6 -12.57 -0.04 6.74
C ILE A 6 -13.22 -1.42 6.90
N GLY A 7 -13.68 -1.75 8.11
CA GLY A 7 -14.39 -3.00 8.38
C GLY A 7 -14.56 -3.28 9.87
N LEU A 8 -15.37 -4.27 10.22
CA LEU A 8 -15.61 -4.70 11.61
C LEU A 8 -14.37 -5.36 12.23
N PRO A 9 -14.19 -5.33 13.56
CA PRO A 9 -13.12 -6.07 14.23
C PRO A 9 -13.03 -7.52 13.73
N GLN A 10 -11.81 -8.04 13.60
CA GLN A 10 -11.55 -9.41 13.13
C GLN A 10 -11.94 -9.70 11.66
N SER A 11 -12.30 -8.69 10.85
CA SER A 11 -12.57 -8.83 9.41
C SER A 11 -11.34 -9.05 8.51
N GLY A 12 -10.16 -9.28 9.08
CA GLY A 12 -8.91 -9.51 8.30
C GLY A 12 -8.28 -8.26 7.66
N LYS A 13 -8.77 -7.05 7.95
CA LYS A 13 -8.23 -5.80 7.39
C LYS A 13 -6.73 -5.57 7.65
N SER A 14 -6.22 -5.94 8.84
CA SER A 14 -4.78 -5.89 9.14
C SER A 14 -3.99 -6.90 8.31
N THR A 15 -4.55 -8.08 8.04
CA THR A 15 -3.92 -9.12 7.20
C THR A 15 -3.73 -8.64 5.77
N ILE A 16 -4.77 -8.01 5.19
CA ILE A 16 -4.69 -7.42 3.85
C ILE A 16 -3.66 -6.28 3.83
N PHE A 17 -3.68 -5.41 4.85
CA PHE A 17 -2.72 -4.32 4.97
C PHE A 17 -1.27 -4.83 4.99
N SER A 18 -0.97 -5.83 5.82
CA SER A 18 0.36 -6.45 5.89
C SER A 18 0.78 -7.11 4.57
N ALA A 19 -0.15 -7.77 3.88
CA ALA A 19 0.11 -8.38 2.58
C ALA A 19 0.48 -7.33 1.52
N ILE A 20 -0.26 -6.22 1.48
CA ILE A 20 -0.02 -5.12 0.54
C ILE A 20 1.29 -4.37 0.88
N ALA A 21 1.59 -4.20 2.16
CA ALA A 21 2.81 -3.56 2.63
C ALA A 21 4.08 -4.39 2.40
N GLY A 22 3.96 -5.65 1.93
CA GLY A 22 5.10 -6.56 1.75
C GLY A 22 5.68 -7.10 3.06
N ALA A 23 5.03 -6.83 4.19
CA ALA A 23 5.40 -7.33 5.52
C ALA A 23 4.89 -8.78 5.68
N ARG A 24 5.52 -9.73 4.98
CA ARG A 24 5.31 -11.16 5.23
C ARG A 24 6.02 -11.55 6.53
N GLY A 25 5.30 -11.47 7.65
CA GLY A 25 5.77 -12.04 8.93
C GLY A 25 6.26 -11.04 9.98
N GLU A 26 6.15 -9.72 9.75
CA GLU A 26 6.37 -8.75 10.82
C GLU A 26 5.10 -8.60 11.65
N GLU A 27 5.05 -9.36 12.73
CA GLU A 27 4.04 -9.23 13.77
C GLU A 27 4.18 -7.89 14.51
N LYS A 28 3.02 -7.30 14.80
CA LYS A 28 2.76 -6.26 15.80
C LYS A 28 3.31 -4.87 15.48
N ALA A 29 2.65 -4.20 14.54
CA ALA A 29 2.39 -2.78 14.75
C ALA A 29 1.49 -2.61 15.98
N SER A 30 1.89 -1.75 16.92
CA SER A 30 1.10 -1.35 18.08
C SER A 30 -0.32 -0.94 17.64
N ARG A 31 -1.35 -1.36 18.39
CA ARG A 31 -2.77 -1.05 18.10
C ARG A 31 -3.09 0.46 18.07
N SER A 32 -2.16 1.32 18.49
CA SER A 32 -2.33 2.76 18.64
C SER A 32 -2.04 3.58 17.38
N ASP A 33 -1.22 3.07 16.45
CA ASP A 33 -0.65 3.92 15.39
C ASP A 33 -1.42 3.79 14.08
N GLN A 34 -1.70 4.92 13.43
CA GLN A 34 -2.23 4.95 12.07
C GLN A 34 -1.17 4.41 11.11
N LEU A 35 -1.46 3.27 10.48
CA LEU A 35 -0.51 2.66 9.55
C LEU A 35 -0.78 3.19 8.14
N ILE A 36 0.23 3.84 7.57
CA ILE A 36 0.23 4.34 6.19
C ILE A 36 1.29 3.57 5.41
N THR A 37 0.91 3.00 4.27
CA THR A 37 1.85 2.36 3.34
C THR A 37 1.63 2.86 1.91
N THR A 38 2.71 3.00 1.15
CA THR A 38 2.66 3.48 -0.24
C THR A 38 3.05 2.36 -1.18
N VAL A 39 2.16 2.05 -2.12
CA VAL A 39 2.32 0.94 -3.06
C VAL A 39 2.44 1.48 -4.47
N LYS A 40 3.40 0.95 -5.24
CA LYS A 40 3.55 1.25 -6.66
C LYS A 40 2.48 0.50 -7.46
N VAL A 41 1.80 1.20 -8.34
CA VAL A 41 0.84 0.60 -9.27
C VAL A 41 1.61 0.01 -10.45
N PRO A 42 1.55 -1.31 -10.68
CA PRO A 42 2.14 -1.92 -11.88
C PRO A 42 1.36 -1.48 -13.11
N ASP A 43 2.03 -0.93 -14.11
CA ASP A 43 1.42 -0.49 -15.37
C ASP A 43 2.34 -0.81 -16.56
N GLU A 44 1.92 -1.78 -17.37
CA GLU A 44 2.68 -2.26 -18.54
C GLU A 44 2.91 -1.16 -19.59
N ARG A 45 2.04 -0.15 -19.64
CA ARG A 45 2.19 0.98 -20.58
C ARG A 45 3.37 1.84 -20.19
N VAL A 46 3.55 2.07 -18.88
CA VAL A 46 4.70 2.80 -18.35
C VAL A 46 5.97 2.00 -18.60
N ASP A 47 5.92 0.68 -18.45
CA ASP A 47 7.05 -0.22 -18.78
C ASP A 47 7.43 -0.14 -20.26
N PHE A 48 6.44 -0.17 -21.15
CA PHE A 48 6.66 -0.04 -22.59
C PHE A 48 7.31 1.30 -22.94
N LEU A 49 6.76 2.42 -22.45
CA LEU A 49 7.32 3.75 -22.71
C LEU A 49 8.73 3.90 -22.14
N THR A 50 8.99 3.31 -20.97
CA THR A 50 10.33 3.30 -20.37
C THR A 50 11.34 2.59 -21.26
N LYS A 51 10.95 1.47 -21.90
CA LYS A 51 11.81 0.72 -22.84
C LYS A 51 12.09 1.49 -24.14
N VAL A 52 11.07 2.17 -24.68
CA VAL A 52 11.19 2.93 -25.94
C VAL A 52 12.04 4.18 -25.77
N PHE A 53 11.77 4.98 -24.75
CA PHE A 53 12.38 6.30 -24.58
C PHE A 53 13.63 6.32 -23.69
N LYS A 54 13.92 5.23 -22.96
CA LYS A 54 15.07 5.08 -22.05
C LYS A 54 15.33 6.34 -21.19
N PRO A 55 14.32 6.83 -20.44
CA PRO A 55 14.47 8.02 -19.61
C PRO A 55 15.44 7.75 -18.44
N LYS A 56 16.06 8.81 -17.90
CA LYS A 56 16.93 8.71 -16.72
C LYS A 56 16.20 8.20 -15.46
N LYS A 57 14.88 8.39 -15.39
CA LYS A 57 14.02 7.93 -14.29
C LYS A 57 12.63 7.57 -14.83
N SER A 58 12.14 6.38 -14.47
CA SER A 58 10.75 5.99 -14.67
C SER A 58 9.99 6.11 -13.35
N THR A 59 8.83 6.77 -13.38
CA THR A 59 8.02 7.04 -12.19
C THR A 59 6.65 6.40 -12.40
N PHE A 60 6.32 5.43 -11.54
CA PHE A 60 5.02 4.77 -11.53
C PHE A 60 4.03 5.54 -10.67
N ALA A 61 2.74 5.33 -10.90
CA ALA A 61 1.72 5.84 -10.02
C ALA A 61 1.81 5.17 -8.64
N HIS A 62 1.44 5.91 -7.60
CA HIS A 62 1.49 5.46 -6.22
C HIS A 62 0.11 5.59 -5.55
N ILE A 63 -0.26 4.57 -4.78
CA ILE A 63 -1.46 4.57 -3.94
C ILE A 63 -1.02 4.49 -2.48
N GLU A 64 -1.55 5.40 -1.66
CA GLU A 64 -1.34 5.39 -0.22
C GLU A 64 -2.50 4.66 0.46
N TYR A 65 -2.23 3.59 1.18
CA TYR A 65 -3.21 2.85 1.97
C TYR A 65 -3.11 3.26 3.43
N LEU A 66 -4.27 3.51 4.06
CA LEU A 66 -4.43 3.88 5.44
C LEU A 66 -5.21 2.78 6.17
N LEU A 67 -4.64 2.24 7.23
CA LEU A 67 -5.36 1.44 8.22
C LEU A 67 -5.53 2.30 9.49
N PRO A 68 -6.75 2.78 9.80
CA PRO A 68 -6.99 3.55 11.01
C PRO A 68 -6.78 2.67 12.25
N SER A 69 -6.07 3.19 13.26
CA SER A 69 -6.14 2.65 14.62
C SER A 69 -7.57 2.85 15.12
N GLN A 70 -8.09 1.90 15.91
CA GLN A 70 -9.50 1.82 16.28
C GLN A 70 -10.08 3.21 16.62
N ALA A 71 -11.21 3.55 15.99
CA ALA A 71 -12.03 4.67 16.44
C ALA A 71 -12.49 4.41 17.89
N PRO A 72 -12.62 5.47 18.71
CA PRO A 72 -13.09 5.36 20.10
C PRO A 72 -14.47 4.70 20.21
#